data_AF-A0A7C4Z8D8-F1
#
_entry.id   AF-A0A7C4Z8D8-F1
#
_cell.length_a   1.000
_cell.length_b   1.000
_cell.length_c   1.000
_cell.angle_alpha   90.00
_cell.angle_beta   90.00
_cell.angle_gamma   90.00
#
_symmetry.space_group_name_H-M   'P 1'
#
loop_
_entity.id
_entity.type
_entity.pdbx_description
1 polymer ?
#
loop_
_entity_poly.entity_id
_entity_poly.type
_entity_poly.pdbx_seq_one_letter_code
_entity_poly.pdbx_strand_id
1 'polypeptide(L)'
;MHWAYPHNFWCVLLAAAAGTCFALTMLRQRRGCLAFSARDGSQPLPLSGPRQSFKLGLRCVALLLLALAALGPCWGECELPPTPARGRDLLVLLDVSRSMNAEDALPSRLSRARADLKALAKELEARGGYRIGLIAFADRAALLCPLTTDFRHFYEELEEASVESLRLRHDGLLARDGTELAAALARAERALPKPQQENEPAESHADIILVSDGGDDLDDQTKSLAETLAGRNVRVFTVGVGDPAKASPIPIVGPGNRRQLLTFQGEVVHTRLEEAALRELARLTSAAYVGAATQPMPVAELIPLLESRPLREITPKGQAREPIHRYAWFLLPAVVLLLIDPVISIRRRRTQPSGPALPSKPPWLVRLVPPPRKPTGSTSAPGRRPMRKRLEVTP
;
A
#
# COMPACT_ATOMS: atom_id res chain seq x y z
N MET A 1 -19.81 -11.70 6.83
CA MET A 1 -19.29 -11.92 5.46
C MET A 1 -19.20 -10.58 4.77
N HIS A 2 -18.04 -10.25 4.22
CA HIS A 2 -17.88 -9.06 3.39
C HIS A 2 -17.50 -9.53 1.99
N TRP A 3 -17.98 -8.82 0.96
CA TRP A 3 -17.68 -9.13 -0.43
C TRP A 3 -16.51 -8.25 -0.85
N ALA A 4 -15.39 -8.86 -1.27
CA ALA A 4 -14.22 -8.09 -1.69
C ALA A 4 -14.49 -7.25 -2.95
N TYR A 5 -15.40 -7.72 -3.81
CA TYR A 5 -15.69 -7.09 -5.10
C TYR A 5 -17.19 -6.84 -5.28
N PRO A 6 -17.77 -5.87 -4.56
CA PRO A 6 -19.20 -5.56 -4.68
C PRO A 6 -19.59 -5.09 -6.08
N HIS A 7 -18.66 -4.54 -6.88
CA HIS A 7 -18.92 -4.19 -8.27
C HIS A 7 -19.22 -5.40 -9.19
N ASN A 8 -18.91 -6.63 -8.75
CA ASN A 8 -19.12 -7.85 -9.53
C ASN A 8 -20.55 -8.44 -9.39
N PHE A 9 -21.52 -7.72 -8.80
CA PHE A 9 -22.92 -8.18 -8.73
C PHE A 9 -23.52 -8.50 -10.11
N TRP A 10 -23.05 -7.85 -11.18
CA TRP A 10 -23.44 -8.14 -12.56
C TRP A 10 -23.14 -9.58 -13.01
N CYS A 11 -22.19 -10.28 -12.38
CA CYS A 11 -21.90 -11.69 -12.66
C CYS A 11 -23.08 -12.61 -12.31
N VAL A 12 -23.89 -12.27 -11.30
CA VAL A 12 -25.11 -13.02 -10.95
C VAL A 12 -26.17 -12.87 -12.03
N LEU A 13 -26.31 -11.67 -12.59
CA LEU A 13 -27.22 -11.40 -13.70
C LEU A 13 -26.79 -12.13 -14.98
N LEU A 14 -25.49 -12.17 -15.26
CA LEU A 14 -24.94 -12.94 -16.38
C LEU A 14 -25.16 -14.45 -16.21
N ALA A 15 -24.98 -14.99 -15.00
CA ALA A 15 -25.27 -16.39 -14.69
C ALA A 15 -26.76 -16.72 -14.90
N ALA A 16 -27.66 -15.85 -14.45
CA ALA A 16 -29.11 -16.01 -14.65
C ALA A 16 -29.49 -15.93 -16.15
N ALA A 17 -28.92 -14.99 -16.90
CA ALA A 17 -29.14 -14.85 -18.33
C ALA A 17 -28.65 -16.09 -19.10
N ALA A 18 -27.47 -16.61 -18.76
CA ALA A 18 -26.92 -17.82 -19.35
C ALA A 18 -27.81 -19.04 -19.05
N GLY A 19 -28.24 -19.23 -17.80
CA GLY A 19 -29.18 -20.29 -17.41
C GLY A 19 -30.51 -20.22 -18.18
N THR A 20 -31.05 -19.01 -18.35
CA THR A 20 -32.28 -18.77 -19.12
C THR A 20 -32.09 -19.09 -20.60
N CYS A 21 -30.95 -18.69 -21.20
CA CYS A 21 -30.60 -19.02 -22.58
C CYS A 21 -30.46 -20.55 -22.78
N PHE A 22 -29.82 -21.26 -21.83
CA PHE A 22 -29.74 -22.72 -21.84
C PHE A 22 -31.13 -23.38 -21.73
N ALA A 23 -32.03 -22.84 -20.91
CA ALA A 23 -33.41 -23.33 -20.83
C ALA A 23 -34.19 -23.12 -22.13
N LEU A 24 -34.06 -21.95 -22.75
CA LEU A 24 -34.72 -21.61 -24.02
C LEU A 24 -34.21 -22.45 -25.18
N THR A 25 -32.89 -22.66 -25.30
CA THR A 25 -32.30 -23.55 -26.31
C THR A 25 -32.76 -25.00 -26.12
N MET A 26 -32.88 -25.46 -24.87
CA MET A 26 -33.44 -26.77 -24.56
C MET A 26 -34.92 -26.91 -24.98
N LEU A 27 -35.76 -25.90 -24.71
CA LEU A 27 -37.15 -25.86 -25.15
C LEU A 27 -37.27 -25.81 -26.67
N ARG A 28 -36.41 -25.01 -27.33
CA ARG A 28 -36.32 -24.94 -28.81
C ARG A 28 -35.88 -26.25 -29.43
N GLN A 29 -34.87 -26.93 -28.86
CA GLN A 29 -34.43 -28.24 -29.34
C GLN A 29 -35.53 -29.30 -29.20
N ARG A 30 -36.28 -29.29 -28.09
CA ARG A 30 -37.43 -30.19 -27.92
C ARG A 30 -38.52 -29.92 -28.96
N ARG A 31 -38.91 -28.66 -29.16
CA ARG A 31 -39.89 -28.26 -30.17
C ARG A 31 -39.42 -28.56 -31.60
N GLY A 32 -38.14 -28.31 -31.90
CA GLY A 32 -37.52 -28.55 -33.19
C GLY A 32 -37.40 -30.04 -33.54
N CYS A 33 -37.05 -30.91 -32.57
CA CYS A 33 -37.06 -32.36 -32.79
C CYS A 33 -38.47 -32.89 -33.08
N LEU A 34 -39.48 -32.39 -32.35
CA LEU A 34 -40.88 -32.74 -32.59
C LEU A 34 -41.37 -32.25 -33.96
N ALA A 35 -41.03 -31.02 -34.35
CA ALA A 35 -41.40 -30.44 -35.64
C ALA A 35 -40.68 -31.09 -36.82
N PHE A 36 -39.41 -31.46 -36.66
CA PHE A 36 -38.63 -32.18 -37.68
C PHE A 36 -39.18 -33.60 -37.89
N SER A 37 -39.46 -34.34 -36.82
CA SER A 37 -40.09 -35.67 -36.91
C SER A 37 -41.49 -35.63 -37.51
N ALA A 38 -42.27 -34.58 -37.26
CA ALA A 38 -43.57 -34.39 -37.90
C ALA A 38 -43.48 -34.12 -39.42
N ARG A 39 -42.33 -33.62 -39.91
CA ARG A 39 -42.13 -33.24 -41.32
C ARG A 39 -41.46 -34.33 -42.16
N ASP A 40 -40.58 -35.13 -41.56
CA ASP A 40 -39.72 -36.09 -42.25
C ASP A 40 -40.16 -37.56 -42.04
N GLY A 41 -41.21 -37.80 -41.24
CA GLY A 41 -41.73 -39.15 -40.95
C GLY A 41 -40.78 -40.04 -40.13
N SER A 42 -39.61 -39.52 -39.74
CA SER A 42 -38.60 -40.22 -38.95
C SER A 42 -38.91 -40.16 -37.46
N GLN A 43 -38.65 -41.27 -36.75
CA GLN A 43 -38.87 -41.33 -35.29
C GLN A 43 -38.01 -40.28 -34.59
N PRO A 44 -38.57 -39.50 -33.64
CA PRO A 44 -37.81 -38.49 -32.92
C PRO A 44 -36.61 -39.11 -32.20
N LEU A 45 -35.48 -38.41 -32.25
CA LEU A 45 -34.30 -38.76 -31.48
C LEU A 45 -34.70 -39.01 -30.01
N PRO A 46 -34.34 -40.14 -29.40
CA PRO A 46 -34.78 -40.49 -28.05
C PRO A 46 -33.97 -39.71 -27.01
N LEU A 47 -34.23 -38.40 -26.92
CA LEU A 47 -33.72 -37.52 -25.89
C LEU A 47 -34.51 -37.79 -24.60
N SER A 48 -33.81 -38.17 -23.54
CA SER A 48 -34.44 -38.35 -22.24
C SER A 48 -34.73 -36.99 -21.62
N GLY A 49 -36.01 -36.61 -21.56
CA GLY A 49 -36.49 -35.41 -20.88
C GLY A 49 -35.89 -35.18 -19.49
N PRO A 50 -35.94 -36.15 -18.56
CA PRO A 50 -35.40 -35.97 -17.21
C PRO A 50 -33.88 -35.80 -17.18
N ARG A 51 -33.11 -36.48 -18.05
CA ARG A 51 -31.65 -36.31 -18.12
C ARG A 51 -31.24 -34.94 -18.65
N GLN A 52 -32.02 -34.38 -19.57
CA GLN A 52 -31.78 -33.03 -20.09
C GLN A 52 -32.07 -31.96 -19.03
N SER A 53 -33.13 -32.14 -18.23
CA SER A 53 -33.44 -31.24 -17.10
C SER A 53 -32.39 -31.35 -15.99
N PHE A 54 -31.87 -32.56 -15.72
CA PHE A 54 -30.79 -32.77 -14.76
C PHE A 54 -29.51 -32.04 -15.18
N LYS A 55 -29.10 -32.14 -16.45
CA LYS A 55 -27.96 -31.36 -16.98
C LYS A 55 -28.15 -29.85 -16.88
N LEU A 56 -29.35 -29.36 -17.20
CA LEU A 56 -29.65 -27.95 -17.08
C LEU A 56 -29.52 -27.49 -15.62
N GLY A 57 -30.05 -28.26 -14.67
CA GLY A 57 -29.89 -28.01 -13.24
C GLY A 57 -28.42 -27.95 -12.83
N LEU A 58 -27.62 -28.93 -13.28
CA LEU A 58 -26.18 -28.99 -13.02
C LEU A 58 -25.44 -27.72 -13.48
N ARG A 59 -25.73 -27.26 -14.71
CA ARG A 59 -25.13 -26.05 -15.30
C ARG A 59 -25.56 -24.78 -14.58
N CYS A 60 -26.84 -24.67 -14.21
CA CYS A 60 -27.33 -23.53 -13.43
C CYS A 60 -26.65 -23.45 -12.05
N VAL A 61 -26.49 -24.58 -11.37
CA VAL A 61 -25.79 -24.64 -10.08
C VAL A 61 -24.30 -24.27 -10.26
N ALA A 62 -23.64 -24.77 -11.30
CA ALA A 62 -22.26 -24.41 -11.59
C ALA A 62 -22.08 -22.91 -11.88
N LEU A 63 -22.98 -22.31 -12.67
CA LEU A 63 -22.96 -20.87 -12.97
C LEU A 63 -23.21 -20.01 -11.72
N LEU A 64 -24.12 -20.44 -10.84
CA LEU A 64 -24.37 -19.77 -9.57
C LEU A 64 -23.13 -19.80 -8.66
N LEU A 65 -22.46 -20.95 -8.56
CA LEU A 65 -21.22 -21.09 -7.79
C LEU A 65 -20.07 -20.25 -8.35
N LEU A 66 -19.95 -20.14 -9.68
CA LEU A 66 -18.99 -19.23 -10.33
C LEU A 66 -19.28 -17.76 -10.02
N ALA A 67 -20.55 -17.35 -10.07
CA ALA A 67 -20.95 -15.99 -9.71
C ALA A 67 -20.64 -15.67 -8.25
N LEU A 68 -20.89 -16.62 -7.33
CA LEU A 68 -20.52 -16.49 -5.92
C LEU A 68 -19.00 -16.42 -5.73
N ALA A 69 -18.22 -17.20 -6.47
CA ALA A 69 -16.76 -17.10 -6.44
C ALA A 69 -16.26 -15.72 -6.92
N ALA A 70 -16.88 -15.16 -7.97
CA ALA A 70 -16.52 -13.86 -8.54
C ALA A 70 -16.82 -12.66 -7.62
N LEU A 71 -17.78 -12.80 -6.70
CA LEU A 71 -18.07 -11.80 -5.66
C LEU A 71 -16.97 -11.76 -4.57
N GLY A 72 -16.08 -12.75 -4.54
CA GLY A 72 -14.96 -12.81 -3.60
C GLY A 72 -15.44 -12.85 -2.15
N PRO A 73 -16.15 -13.92 -1.73
CA PRO A 73 -16.59 -14.06 -0.35
C PRO A 73 -15.37 -14.13 0.57
N CYS A 74 -15.34 -13.22 1.53
CA CYS A 74 -14.27 -13.12 2.50
C CYS A 74 -14.82 -13.33 3.91
N TRP A 75 -14.17 -14.23 4.65
CA TRP A 75 -14.41 -14.43 6.07
C TRP A 75 -13.16 -14.96 6.78
N GLY A 76 -12.97 -14.49 8.01
CA GLY A 76 -11.71 -14.63 8.74
C GLY A 76 -10.72 -13.53 8.37
N GLU A 77 -9.85 -13.22 9.31
CA GLU A 77 -8.77 -12.24 9.19
C GLU A 77 -7.45 -13.02 9.28
N CYS A 78 -6.50 -12.73 8.39
CA CYS A 78 -5.13 -13.20 8.58
C CYS A 78 -4.34 -12.06 9.19
N GLU A 79 -3.65 -12.34 10.28
CA GLU A 79 -2.65 -11.42 10.80
C GLU A 79 -1.44 -11.51 9.88
N LEU A 80 -1.23 -10.49 9.04
CA LEU A 80 0.05 -10.36 8.35
C LEU A 80 1.14 -10.23 9.43
N PRO A 81 2.25 -11.00 9.34
CA PRO A 81 3.38 -10.75 10.21
C PRO A 81 3.78 -9.28 10.04
N PRO A 82 3.97 -8.52 11.14
CA PRO A 82 4.34 -7.13 11.03
C PRO A 82 5.65 -7.07 10.28
N THR A 83 5.67 -6.48 9.08
CA THR A 83 6.91 -6.16 8.41
C THR A 83 7.58 -5.10 9.28
N PRO A 84 8.73 -5.38 9.95
CA PRO A 84 9.34 -4.41 10.83
C PRO A 84 9.79 -3.22 9.97
N ALA A 85 9.17 -2.07 10.18
CA ALA A 85 9.66 -0.83 9.59
C ALA A 85 10.91 -0.45 10.37
N ARG A 86 12.10 -0.65 9.81
CA ARG A 86 13.34 -0.25 10.46
C ARG A 86 13.56 1.24 10.24
N GLY A 87 13.64 2.02 11.31
CA GLY A 87 13.78 3.47 11.21
C GLY A 87 14.50 4.12 12.37
N ARG A 88 15.19 5.23 12.11
CA ARG A 88 15.75 6.13 13.13
C ARG A 88 14.78 7.28 13.38
N ASP A 89 14.54 7.60 14.64
CA ASP A 89 13.68 8.72 15.03
C ASP A 89 14.55 9.97 15.18
N LEU A 90 14.28 10.97 14.35
CA LEU A 90 14.96 12.26 14.39
C LEU A 90 13.95 13.36 14.72
N LEU A 91 14.18 14.06 15.82
CA LEU A 91 13.31 15.17 16.23
C LEU A 91 14.08 16.48 16.15
N VAL A 92 13.57 17.41 15.35
CA VAL A 92 14.17 18.74 15.19
C VAL A 92 13.49 19.72 16.14
N LEU A 93 14.28 20.43 16.93
CA LEU A 93 13.87 21.52 17.80
C LEU A 93 14.39 22.81 17.17
N LEU A 94 13.51 23.64 16.63
CA LEU A 94 13.85 24.88 15.97
C LEU A 94 13.48 26.07 16.85
N ASP A 95 14.48 26.87 17.20
CA ASP A 95 14.26 28.15 17.87
C ASP A 95 13.63 29.14 16.88
N VAL A 96 12.49 29.70 17.26
CA VAL A 96 11.77 30.72 16.50
C VAL A 96 11.66 32.03 17.28
N SER A 97 12.41 32.19 18.36
CA SER A 97 12.45 33.43 19.15
C SER A 97 12.84 34.65 18.30
N ARG A 98 12.63 35.86 18.85
CA ARG A 98 12.92 37.09 18.11
C ARG A 98 14.40 37.24 17.75
N SER A 99 15.32 36.72 18.55
CA SER A 99 16.76 36.79 18.28
C SER A 99 17.14 36.03 17.01
N MET A 100 16.38 34.99 16.65
CA MET A 100 16.53 34.27 15.38
C MET A 100 16.14 35.11 14.14
N ASN A 101 15.57 36.31 14.29
CA ASN A 101 15.38 37.24 13.18
C ASN A 101 16.63 38.08 12.86
N ALA A 102 17.69 38.02 13.66
CA ALA A 102 18.94 38.71 13.37
C ALA A 102 19.53 38.29 12.01
N GLU A 103 20.22 39.21 11.34
CA GLU A 103 20.71 39.06 9.95
C GLU A 103 22.23 38.91 9.84
N ASP A 104 22.90 38.50 10.91
CA ASP A 104 24.30 38.10 10.88
C ASP A 104 24.54 36.81 10.08
N ALA A 105 23.54 35.93 10.03
CA ALA A 105 23.44 34.85 9.05
C ALA A 105 22.36 35.21 8.02
N LEU A 106 22.76 35.57 6.80
CA LEU A 106 21.81 36.01 5.76
C LEU A 106 20.89 34.86 5.28
N PRO A 107 19.60 35.14 4.97
CA PRO A 107 18.91 36.43 5.14
C PRO A 107 18.46 36.72 6.57
N SER A 108 18.24 35.70 7.40
CA SER A 108 18.12 35.77 8.86
C SER A 108 18.57 34.43 9.47
N ARG A 109 18.92 34.40 10.76
CA ARG A 109 19.30 33.15 11.44
C ARG A 109 18.23 32.06 11.27
N LEU A 110 16.95 32.43 11.41
CA LEU A 110 15.81 31.51 11.22
C LEU A 110 15.68 31.02 9.79
N SER A 111 15.73 31.92 8.81
CA SER A 111 15.65 31.53 7.39
C SER A 111 16.82 30.64 6.99
N ARG A 112 18.01 30.90 7.55
CA ARG A 112 19.18 30.05 7.34
C ARG A 112 18.99 28.67 7.97
N ALA A 113 18.57 28.62 9.24
CA ALA A 113 18.27 27.37 9.93
C ALA A 113 17.25 26.51 9.17
N ARG A 114 16.17 27.12 8.64
CA ARG A 114 15.19 26.41 7.81
C ARG A 114 15.80 25.86 6.51
N ALA A 115 16.62 26.64 5.82
CA ALA A 115 17.28 26.19 4.58
C ALA A 115 18.22 25.00 4.86
N ASP A 116 19.00 25.08 5.93
CA ASP A 116 19.93 24.03 6.35
C ASP A 116 19.19 22.76 6.80
N LEU A 117 18.11 22.90 7.58
CA LEU A 117 17.24 21.78 7.97
C LEU A 117 16.54 21.13 6.78
N LYS A 118 16.15 21.92 5.77
CA LYS A 118 15.57 21.41 4.53
C LYS A 118 16.59 20.61 3.73
N ALA A 119 17.85 21.06 3.68
CA ALA A 119 18.95 20.33 3.05
C ALA A 119 19.22 18.99 3.78
N LEU A 120 19.26 19.02 5.11
CA LEU A 120 19.38 17.82 5.94
C LEU A 120 18.23 16.84 5.67
N ALA A 121 16.97 17.32 5.75
CA ALA A 121 15.79 16.49 5.53
C ALA A 121 15.78 15.84 4.15
N LYS A 122 16.22 16.55 3.10
CA LYS A 122 16.35 16.00 1.74
C LYS A 122 17.38 14.88 1.66
N GLU A 123 18.50 15.00 2.37
CA GLU A 123 19.51 13.94 2.40
C GLU A 123 19.02 12.71 3.19
N LEU A 124 18.28 12.92 4.29
CA LEU A 124 17.65 11.84 5.05
C LEU A 124 16.56 11.13 4.24
N GLU A 125 15.76 11.87 3.48
CA GLU A 125 14.75 11.32 2.56
C GLU A 125 15.40 10.45 1.48
N ALA A 126 16.49 10.92 0.87
CA ALA A 126 17.22 10.16 -0.15
C ALA A 126 17.82 8.85 0.37
N ARG A 127 18.22 8.82 1.65
CA ARG A 127 18.77 7.62 2.30
C ARG A 127 17.69 6.65 2.76
N GLY A 128 16.53 7.15 3.15
CA GLY A 128 15.43 6.36 3.70
C GLY A 128 15.71 5.83 5.12
N GLY A 129 14.69 5.25 5.75
CA GLY A 129 14.80 4.70 7.10
C GLY A 129 14.87 5.75 8.21
N TYR A 130 14.35 6.96 7.97
CA TYR A 130 14.21 8.02 8.98
C TYR A 130 12.73 8.38 9.17
N ARG A 131 12.34 8.60 10.42
CA ARG A 131 11.14 9.35 10.78
C ARG A 131 11.58 10.69 11.32
N ILE A 132 11.09 11.77 10.73
CA ILE A 132 11.43 13.13 11.12
C ILE A 132 10.24 13.79 11.82
N GLY A 133 10.51 14.59 12.85
CA GLY A 133 9.52 15.44 13.51
C GLY A 133 10.05 16.85 13.72
N LEU A 134 9.15 17.80 13.95
CA LEU A 134 9.47 19.21 14.15
C LEU A 134 8.77 19.77 15.37
N ILE A 135 9.54 20.36 16.27
CA ILE A 135 9.10 21.19 17.38
C ILE A 135 9.65 22.59 17.13
N ALA A 136 8.79 23.61 17.16
CA ALA A 136 9.23 24.99 17.23
C ALA A 136 9.14 25.47 18.69
N PHE A 137 10.08 26.32 19.11
CA PHE A 137 10.07 26.87 20.46
C PHE A 137 10.58 28.31 20.53
N ALA A 138 10.11 29.02 21.55
CA ALA A 138 10.57 30.33 22.00
C ALA A 138 10.37 30.36 23.54
N ASP A 139 9.47 31.18 24.08
CA ASP A 139 9.05 31.14 25.51
C ASP A 139 8.24 29.88 25.85
N ARG A 140 7.67 29.24 24.84
CA ARG A 140 6.97 27.95 24.90
C ARG A 140 7.38 27.08 23.73
N ALA A 141 7.08 25.78 23.81
CA ALA A 141 7.35 24.83 22.74
C ALA A 141 6.05 24.19 22.20
N ALA A 142 5.92 24.09 20.88
CA ALA A 142 4.81 23.41 20.22
C ALA A 142 5.33 22.35 19.25
N LEU A 143 4.65 21.21 19.24
CA LEU A 143 4.88 20.17 18.23
C LEU A 143 4.19 20.61 16.94
N LEU A 144 4.99 20.91 15.92
CA LEU A 144 4.51 21.29 14.60
C LEU A 144 4.17 20.05 13.78
N CYS A 145 5.16 19.16 13.66
CA CYS A 145 5.07 17.91 12.92
C CYS A 145 5.42 16.73 13.85
N PRO A 146 4.48 15.80 14.12
CA PRO A 146 4.80 14.53 14.78
C PRO A 146 5.79 13.68 13.95
N LEU A 147 6.46 12.72 14.59
CA LEU A 147 7.37 11.80 13.89
C LEU A 147 6.67 11.10 12.72
N THR A 148 7.13 11.36 11.50
CA THR A 148 6.52 10.87 10.27
C THR A 148 7.58 10.46 9.25
N THR A 149 7.22 9.55 8.34
CA THR A 149 7.99 9.26 7.12
C THR A 149 7.58 10.15 5.94
N ASP A 150 6.52 10.96 6.11
CA ASP A 150 6.08 11.93 5.10
C ASP A 150 6.90 13.22 5.20
N PHE A 151 8.01 13.27 4.45
CA PHE A 151 8.89 14.44 4.38
C PHE A 151 8.19 15.66 3.78
N ARG A 152 7.15 15.48 2.95
CA ARG A 152 6.40 16.60 2.37
C ARG A 152 5.70 17.41 3.46
N HIS A 153 5.02 16.72 4.38
CA HIS A 153 4.38 17.39 5.52
C HIS A 153 5.40 18.10 6.42
N PHE A 154 6.58 17.50 6.64
CA PHE A 154 7.67 18.17 7.36
C PHE A 154 8.13 19.45 6.67
N TYR A 155 8.29 19.46 5.34
CA TYR A 155 8.68 20.67 4.60
C TYR A 155 7.65 21.79 4.72
N GLU A 156 6.35 21.46 4.62
CA GLU A 156 5.25 22.42 4.76
C GLU A 156 5.28 23.09 6.15
N GLU A 157 5.36 22.28 7.22
CA GLU A 157 5.42 22.76 8.60
C GLU A 157 6.71 23.56 8.89
N LEU A 158 7.84 23.20 8.29
CA LEU A 158 9.12 23.91 8.45
C LEU A 158 9.08 25.33 7.85
N GLU A 159 8.43 25.51 6.70
CA GLU A 159 8.29 26.82 6.06
C GLU A 159 7.37 27.75 6.88
N GLU A 160 6.34 27.19 7.52
CA GLU A 160 5.38 27.93 8.35
C GLU A 160 5.90 28.20 9.79
N ALA A 161 6.94 27.47 10.23
CA ALA A 161 7.46 27.49 11.60
C ALA A 161 7.96 28.88 12.05
N SER A 162 7.10 29.64 12.72
CA SER A 162 7.35 31.03 13.13
C SER A 162 6.80 31.32 14.53
N VAL A 163 7.11 32.49 15.08
CA VAL A 163 6.47 32.98 16.32
C VAL A 163 4.95 32.96 16.19
N GLU A 164 4.41 33.28 15.02
CA GLU A 164 2.97 33.33 14.80
C GLU A 164 2.34 31.93 14.77
N SER A 165 3.02 30.93 14.20
CA SER A 165 2.54 29.54 14.27
C SER A 165 2.50 29.02 15.71
N LEU A 166 3.40 29.48 16.59
CA LEU A 166 3.33 29.17 18.02
C LEU A 166 2.11 29.83 18.70
N ARG A 167 1.82 31.09 18.39
CA ARG A 167 0.64 31.83 18.92
C ARG A 167 -0.67 31.12 18.60
N LEU A 168 -0.85 30.73 17.34
CA LEU A 168 -2.08 30.10 16.87
C LEU A 168 -2.35 28.75 17.57
N ARG A 169 -1.29 28.02 17.95
CA ARG A 169 -1.40 26.71 18.61
C ARG A 169 -1.53 26.80 20.13
N HIS A 170 -1.46 28.00 20.72
CA HIS A 170 -1.42 28.22 22.16
C HIS A 170 -2.35 29.36 22.60
N ASP A 171 -3.61 29.32 22.15
CA ASP A 171 -4.71 30.23 22.52
C ASP A 171 -4.34 31.73 22.51
N GLY A 172 -3.40 32.14 21.65
CA GLY A 172 -2.96 33.53 21.51
C GLY A 172 -2.11 34.08 22.68
N LEU A 173 -1.76 33.26 23.67
CA LEU A 173 -0.99 33.68 24.85
C LEU A 173 0.50 33.36 24.67
N LEU A 174 1.28 34.29 24.10
CA LEU A 174 2.71 34.35 24.41
C LEU A 174 2.87 35.06 25.74
N ALA A 175 3.54 34.41 26.69
CA ALA A 175 3.65 34.94 28.04
C ALA A 175 4.87 35.84 28.19
N ARG A 176 5.90 35.72 27.35
CA ARG A 176 7.13 36.53 27.42
C ARG A 176 7.91 36.51 26.10
N ASP A 177 8.74 37.52 25.90
CA ASP A 177 9.82 37.45 24.91
C ASP A 177 10.98 36.68 25.56
N GLY A 178 11.44 35.60 24.95
CA GLY A 178 12.54 34.78 25.47
C GLY A 178 12.67 33.41 24.81
N THR A 179 13.67 32.67 25.24
CA THR A 179 13.99 31.31 24.79
C THR A 179 13.97 30.38 25.99
N GLU A 180 13.11 29.36 25.98
CA GLU A 180 12.90 28.42 27.08
C GLU A 180 13.29 27.01 26.65
N LEU A 181 14.57 26.67 26.82
CA LEU A 181 15.12 25.37 26.43
C LEU A 181 14.46 24.21 27.19
N ALA A 182 14.13 24.39 28.47
CA ALA A 182 13.42 23.38 29.26
C ALA A 182 12.07 23.01 28.63
N ALA A 183 11.30 24.00 28.15
CA ALA A 183 10.02 23.75 27.49
C ALA A 183 10.20 22.93 26.20
N ALA A 184 11.24 23.23 25.41
CA ALA A 184 11.56 22.50 24.20
C ALA A 184 11.92 21.03 24.48
N LEU A 185 12.82 20.79 25.45
CA LEU A 185 13.24 19.45 25.84
C LEU A 185 12.09 18.66 26.47
N ALA A 186 11.27 19.28 27.32
CA ALA A 186 10.08 18.65 27.89
C ALA A 186 9.06 18.27 26.81
N ARG A 187 8.89 19.12 25.79
CA ARG A 187 8.01 18.79 24.66
C ARG A 187 8.57 17.66 23.82
N ALA A 188 9.88 17.62 23.62
CA ALA A 188 10.58 16.55 22.94
C ALA A 188 10.45 15.20 23.66
N GLU A 189 10.69 15.18 24.98
CA GLU A 189 10.55 14.00 25.84
C GLU A 189 9.16 13.36 25.73
N ARG A 190 8.11 14.20 25.64
CA ARG A 190 6.71 13.78 25.46
C ARG A 190 6.37 13.36 24.04
N ALA A 191 7.01 13.94 23.03
CA ALA A 191 6.79 13.62 21.62
C ALA A 191 7.48 12.32 21.20
N LEU A 192 8.59 11.98 21.86
CA LEU A 192 9.31 10.75 21.61
C LEU A 192 8.51 9.51 22.07
N PRO A 193 8.61 8.38 21.33
CA PRO A 193 7.93 7.15 21.72
C PRO A 193 8.36 6.70 23.11
N LYS A 194 7.38 6.44 23.98
CA LYS A 194 7.64 5.84 25.30
C LYS A 194 7.88 4.33 25.15
N PRO A 195 8.72 3.74 26.01
CA PRO A 195 8.90 2.28 26.05
C PRO A 195 7.54 1.61 26.26
N GLN A 196 7.25 0.57 25.47
CA GLN A 196 5.93 -0.05 25.40
C GLN A 196 5.75 -1.23 26.36
N GLN A 197 6.84 -1.77 26.92
CA GLN A 197 6.82 -2.87 27.89
C GLN A 197 7.87 -2.61 28.98
N GLU A 198 7.58 -3.03 30.23
CA GLU A 198 8.50 -2.98 31.38
C GLU A 198 9.79 -3.79 31.16
N ASN A 199 9.80 -4.73 30.21
CA ASN A 199 10.93 -5.62 29.90
C ASN A 199 11.64 -5.33 28.58
N GLU A 200 11.18 -4.32 27.80
CA GLU A 200 12.03 -3.81 26.73
C GLU A 200 13.04 -2.84 27.35
N PRO A 201 14.34 -2.94 27.03
CA PRO A 201 15.28 -1.94 27.48
C PRO A 201 14.77 -0.57 27.02
N ALA A 202 14.82 0.41 27.92
CA ALA A 202 14.33 1.79 27.70
C ALA A 202 15.17 2.56 26.66
N GLU A 203 15.56 1.89 25.58
CA GLU A 203 16.43 2.38 24.54
C GLU A 203 15.60 3.16 23.53
N SER A 204 15.24 4.38 23.90
CA SER A 204 14.84 5.37 22.91
C SER A 204 16.08 5.77 22.12
N HIS A 205 16.44 5.00 21.08
CA HIS A 205 17.46 5.36 20.08
C HIS A 205 16.98 6.50 19.17
N ALA A 206 16.49 7.57 19.77
CA ALA A 206 16.11 8.79 19.08
C ALA A 206 17.26 9.79 19.15
N ASP A 207 17.39 10.57 18.09
CA ASP A 207 18.30 11.70 18.05
C ASP A 207 17.47 12.98 17.98
N ILE A 208 17.92 13.99 18.71
CA ILE A 208 17.36 15.33 18.71
C ILE A 208 18.37 16.25 18.05
N ILE A 209 17.92 17.11 17.14
CA ILE A 209 18.71 18.22 16.61
C ILE A 209 18.07 19.52 17.09
N LEU A 210 18.75 20.21 17.99
CA LEU A 210 18.41 21.53 18.48
C LEU A 210 19.12 22.58 17.62
N VAL A 211 18.38 23.50 17.00
CA VAL A 211 18.93 24.63 16.25
C VAL A 211 18.50 25.92 16.94
N SER A 212 19.48 26.67 17.47
CA SER A 212 19.26 27.89 18.25
C SER A 212 20.48 28.80 18.19
N ASP A 213 20.30 30.08 18.51
CA ASP A 213 21.40 31.01 18.79
C ASP A 213 21.88 30.96 20.24
N GLY A 214 21.33 30.03 21.03
CA GLY A 214 21.62 29.89 22.46
C GLY A 214 20.74 30.81 23.28
N GLY A 215 21.30 31.39 24.33
CA GLY A 215 20.60 32.25 25.26
C GLY A 215 21.23 32.16 26.64
N ASP A 216 20.39 32.20 27.65
CA ASP A 216 20.81 32.12 29.05
C ASP A 216 21.47 30.76 29.38
N ASP A 217 22.23 30.75 30.46
CA ASP A 217 22.82 29.53 31.01
C ASP A 217 21.76 28.46 31.30
N LEU A 218 22.15 27.19 31.19
CA LEU A 218 21.24 26.08 31.47
C LEU A 218 20.81 26.11 32.94
N ASP A 219 19.51 26.27 33.16
CA ASP A 219 18.91 26.14 34.48
C ASP A 219 18.86 24.68 34.96
N ASP A 220 18.57 24.48 36.25
CA ASP A 220 18.51 23.14 36.84
C ASP A 220 17.45 22.26 36.19
N GLN A 221 16.36 22.85 35.69
CA GLN A 221 15.28 22.13 35.00
C GLN A 221 15.75 21.59 33.65
N THR A 222 16.44 22.42 32.85
CA THR A 222 17.00 22.01 31.56
C THR A 222 18.04 20.92 31.73
N LYS A 223 18.91 21.02 32.75
CA LYS A 223 19.90 19.99 33.08
C LYS A 223 19.24 18.66 33.44
N SER A 224 18.24 18.68 34.33
CA SER A 224 17.48 17.49 34.73
C SER A 224 16.76 16.81 33.55
N LEU A 225 16.18 17.61 32.63
CA LEU A 225 15.58 17.09 31.40
C LEU A 225 16.61 16.49 30.45
N ALA A 226 17.77 17.12 30.31
CA ALA A 226 18.87 16.59 29.50
C ALA A 226 19.38 15.26 30.04
N GLU A 227 19.55 15.13 31.35
CA GLU A 227 19.92 13.87 32.01
C GLU A 227 18.84 12.80 31.84
N THR A 228 17.56 13.17 31.91
CA THR A 228 16.44 12.26 31.66
C THR A 228 16.47 11.74 30.22
N LEU A 229 16.72 12.61 29.24
CA LEU A 229 16.88 12.23 27.84
C LEU A 229 18.10 11.32 27.63
N ALA A 230 19.24 11.67 28.25
CA ALA A 230 20.45 10.85 28.21
C ALA A 230 20.22 9.45 28.81
N GLY A 231 19.50 9.36 29.94
CA GLY A 231 19.12 8.09 30.57
C GLY A 231 18.16 7.24 29.72
N ARG A 232 17.39 7.87 28.83
CA ARG A 232 16.58 7.19 27.80
C ARG A 232 17.37 6.88 26.52
N ASN A 233 18.69 7.08 26.54
CA ASN A 233 19.59 6.94 25.40
C ASN A 233 19.25 7.91 24.25
N VAL A 234 18.66 9.06 24.52
CA VAL A 234 18.37 10.10 23.50
C VAL A 234 19.54 11.08 23.44
N ARG A 235 20.11 11.27 22.25
CA ARG A 235 21.22 12.23 22.02
C ARG A 235 20.66 13.57 21.58
N VAL A 236 21.18 14.67 22.11
CA VAL A 236 20.77 16.04 21.72
C VAL A 236 21.93 16.73 21.01
N PHE A 237 21.96 16.64 19.69
CA PHE A 237 22.87 17.42 18.86
C PHE A 237 22.42 18.87 18.85
N THR A 238 23.33 19.78 19.14
CA THR A 238 23.03 21.22 19.18
C THR A 238 23.75 21.93 18.05
N VAL A 239 23.04 22.74 17.29
CA VAL A 239 23.55 23.57 16.20
C VAL A 239 23.41 25.03 16.57
N GLY A 240 24.54 25.71 16.70
CA GLY A 240 24.59 27.15 16.97
C GLY A 240 24.54 27.97 15.69
N VAL A 241 23.58 28.89 15.59
CA VAL A 241 23.44 29.82 14.45
C VAL A 241 23.62 31.26 14.93
N GLY A 242 24.49 32.01 14.24
CA GLY A 242 24.81 33.41 14.55
C GLY A 242 26.29 33.66 14.77
N ASP A 243 26.68 34.93 14.89
CA ASP A 243 28.05 35.34 15.15
C ASP A 243 28.32 35.36 16.68
N PRO A 244 29.29 34.58 17.20
CA PRO A 244 29.63 34.59 18.62
C PRO A 244 30.52 35.79 19.02
N ALA A 245 31.22 36.40 18.06
CA ALA A 245 32.15 37.50 18.29
C ALA A 245 31.47 38.87 18.18
N LYS A 246 30.44 39.01 17.34
CA LYS A 246 29.77 40.28 17.07
C LYS A 246 28.26 40.21 17.30
N ALA A 247 27.76 41.07 18.17
CA ALA A 247 26.32 41.19 18.40
C ALA A 247 25.62 41.91 17.23
N SER A 248 24.48 41.37 16.79
CA SER A 248 23.66 41.88 15.69
C SER A 248 22.33 42.45 16.21
N PRO A 249 21.83 43.57 15.66
CA PRO A 249 20.51 44.06 15.99
C PRO A 249 19.42 43.12 15.46
N ILE A 250 18.26 43.14 16.10
CA ILE A 250 17.11 42.29 15.75
C ILE A 250 16.08 43.11 14.95
N PRO A 251 15.84 42.81 13.67
CA PRO A 251 14.76 43.44 12.92
C PRO A 251 13.39 42.86 13.32
N ILE A 252 12.38 43.72 13.41
CA ILE A 252 10.98 43.37 13.64
C ILE A 252 10.10 44.11 12.62
N VAL A 253 8.92 43.54 12.36
CA VAL A 253 7.89 44.18 11.54
C VAL A 253 6.99 45.01 12.45
N GLY A 254 7.11 46.33 12.34
CA GLY A 254 6.29 47.28 13.10
C GLY A 254 4.95 47.59 12.42
N PRO A 255 4.11 48.44 13.06
CA PRO A 255 2.82 48.85 12.51
C PRO A 255 2.93 49.40 11.08
N GLY A 256 2.02 48.98 10.21
CA GLY A 256 2.03 49.37 8.79
C GLY A 256 3.06 48.65 7.94
N ASN A 257 3.50 47.45 8.35
CA ASN A 257 4.47 46.61 7.65
C ASN A 257 5.84 47.29 7.44
N ARG A 258 6.22 48.18 8.36
CA ARG A 258 7.51 48.88 8.32
C ARG A 258 8.55 48.12 9.10
N ARG A 259 9.72 47.91 8.49
CA ARG A 259 10.87 47.30 9.17
C ARG A 259 11.42 48.25 10.23
N GLN A 260 11.53 47.78 11.46
CA GLN A 260 12.07 48.51 12.61
C GLN A 260 13.05 47.60 13.37
N LEU A 261 13.86 48.18 14.25
CA LEU A 261 14.71 47.38 15.15
C LEU A 261 13.97 47.16 16.47
N LEU A 262 14.18 46.00 17.09
CA LEU A 262 13.66 45.73 18.42
C LEU A 262 14.33 46.67 19.41
N THR A 263 13.52 47.45 20.14
CA THR A 263 14.00 48.35 21.18
C THR A 263 13.40 48.00 22.53
N PHE A 264 14.21 48.01 23.58
CA PHE A 264 13.77 47.86 24.96
C PHE A 264 14.23 49.07 25.77
N GLN A 265 13.30 49.74 26.46
CA GLN A 265 13.57 50.98 27.22
C GLN A 265 14.26 52.10 26.41
N GLY A 266 14.06 52.13 25.09
CA GLY A 266 14.64 53.14 24.19
C GLY A 266 15.98 52.75 23.57
N GLU A 267 16.59 51.64 23.98
CA GLU A 267 17.85 51.12 23.44
C GLU A 267 17.60 49.98 22.44
N VAL A 268 18.44 49.90 21.41
CA VAL A 268 18.37 48.81 20.41
C VAL A 268 18.85 47.51 21.05
N VAL A 269 18.05 46.45 20.92
CA VAL A 269 18.41 45.12 21.42
C VAL A 269 19.35 44.45 20.42
N HIS A 270 20.49 43.99 20.92
CA HIS A 270 21.47 43.22 20.18
C HIS A 270 21.51 41.78 20.69
N THR A 271 21.73 40.81 19.79
CA THR A 271 21.90 39.38 20.11
C THR A 271 23.18 38.85 19.50
N ARG A 272 23.80 37.87 20.15
CA ARG A 272 25.00 37.14 19.70
C ARG A 272 24.77 35.65 19.89
N LEU A 273 25.53 34.82 19.20
CA LEU A 273 25.50 33.37 19.44
C LEU A 273 26.14 33.06 20.81
N GLU A 274 25.40 32.38 21.68
CA GLU A 274 25.87 31.91 22.98
C GLU A 274 26.13 30.40 22.96
N GLU A 275 27.40 30.01 22.79
CA GLU A 275 27.75 28.60 22.58
C GLU A 275 27.84 27.77 23.88
N ALA A 276 28.01 28.43 25.03
CA ALA A 276 28.31 27.75 26.30
C ALA A 276 27.20 26.78 26.71
N ALA A 277 25.95 27.27 26.77
CA ALA A 277 24.78 26.48 27.09
C ALA A 277 24.54 25.33 26.08
N LEU A 278 24.71 25.60 24.79
CA LEU A 278 24.55 24.59 23.73
C LEU A 278 25.60 23.47 23.85
N ARG A 279 26.87 23.82 24.09
CA ARG A 279 27.95 22.85 24.29
C ARG A 279 27.75 22.03 25.56
N GLU A 280 27.29 22.65 26.65
CA GLU A 280 26.99 21.94 27.89
C GLU A 280 25.85 20.95 27.67
N LEU A 281 24.78 21.34 26.97
CA LEU A 281 23.63 20.48 26.69
C LEU A 281 24.01 19.27 25.82
N ALA A 282 24.80 19.49 24.76
CA ALA A 282 25.31 18.40 23.92
C ALA A 282 26.16 17.42 24.74
N ARG A 283 27.03 17.94 25.63
CA ARG A 283 27.88 17.13 26.51
C ARG A 283 27.06 16.28 27.48
N LEU A 284 26.01 16.84 28.09
CA LEU A 284 25.14 16.12 29.03
C LEU A 284 24.46 14.90 28.38
N THR A 285 24.16 14.98 27.08
CA THR A 285 23.48 13.90 26.34
C THR A 285 24.43 13.05 25.48
N SER A 286 25.75 13.18 25.68
CA SER A 286 26.78 12.46 24.91
C SER A 286 26.68 12.68 23.39
N ALA A 287 26.30 13.89 22.98
CA ALA A 287 26.16 14.31 21.59
C ALA A 287 27.19 15.39 21.24
N ALA A 288 27.27 15.74 19.95
CA ALA A 288 28.19 16.76 19.45
C ALA A 288 27.50 18.13 19.33
N TYR A 289 28.26 19.18 19.64
CA TYR A 289 27.94 20.56 19.27
C TYR A 289 28.47 20.83 17.86
N VAL A 290 27.64 21.45 17.02
CA VAL A 290 28.01 21.85 15.65
C VAL A 290 27.85 23.37 15.52
N GLY A 291 28.97 24.07 15.39
CA GLY A 291 28.98 25.52 15.18
C GLY A 291 28.76 25.85 13.72
N ALA A 292 27.51 26.10 13.31
CA ALA A 292 27.23 26.65 11.99
C ALA A 292 27.66 28.13 11.91
N ALA A 293 27.53 28.86 13.03
CA ALA A 293 27.82 30.28 13.14
C ALA A 293 27.13 31.08 12.02
N THR A 294 27.88 31.69 11.11
CA THR A 294 27.36 32.40 9.91
C THR A 294 27.37 31.54 8.64
N GLN A 295 27.95 30.33 8.72
CA GLN A 295 28.12 29.37 7.62
C GLN A 295 26.98 28.33 7.59
N PRO A 296 26.83 27.55 6.50
CA PRO A 296 25.77 26.56 6.43
C PRO A 296 26.07 25.44 7.42
N MET A 297 25.02 24.88 8.03
CA MET A 297 25.13 23.67 8.84
C MET A 297 25.92 22.59 8.06
N PRO A 298 26.99 22.01 8.64
CA PRO A 298 27.76 20.95 8.00
C PRO A 298 26.98 19.62 8.08
N VAL A 299 25.97 19.49 7.23
CA VAL A 299 25.11 18.29 7.12
C VAL A 299 25.95 17.01 6.92
N ALA A 300 27.02 17.11 6.13
CA ALA A 300 27.93 16.00 5.85
C ALA A 300 28.66 15.46 7.10
N GLU A 301 28.86 16.29 8.12
CA GLU A 301 29.47 15.88 9.40
C GLU A 301 28.42 15.29 10.36
N LEU A 302 27.19 15.82 10.32
CA LEU A 302 26.09 15.36 11.17
C LEU A 302 25.60 13.96 10.79
N ILE A 303 25.50 13.64 9.51
CA ILE A 303 24.91 12.38 9.06
C ILE A 303 25.66 11.13 9.54
N PRO A 304 27.01 11.05 9.44
CA PRO A 304 27.75 9.92 10.01
C PRO A 304 27.51 9.76 11.52
N LEU A 305 27.34 10.86 12.25
CA LEU A 305 27.04 10.84 13.69
C LEU A 305 25.64 10.29 13.97
N LEU A 306 24.64 10.62 13.14
CA LEU A 306 23.31 10.04 13.20
C LEU A 306 23.32 8.55 12.83
N GLU A 307 24.06 8.17 11.78
CA GLU A 307 24.13 6.80 11.27
C GLU A 307 24.93 5.84 12.16
N SER A 308 25.74 6.35 13.07
CA SER A 308 26.48 5.55 14.07
C SER A 308 25.57 4.65 14.92
N ARG A 309 24.25 4.91 14.94
CA ARG A 309 23.27 4.05 15.62
C ARG A 309 22.58 3.04 14.71
N PRO A 310 22.30 1.82 15.23
CA PRO A 310 21.52 0.82 14.52
C PRO A 310 20.09 1.30 14.31
N LEU A 311 19.47 0.85 13.21
CA LEU A 311 18.06 1.11 12.94
C LEU A 311 17.20 0.41 13.99
N ARG A 312 16.21 1.12 14.54
CA ARG A 312 15.22 0.51 15.44
C ARG A 312 14.20 -0.27 14.63
N GLU A 313 13.89 -1.50 15.04
CA GLU A 313 12.72 -2.22 14.54
C GLU A 313 11.46 -1.57 15.10
N ILE A 314 10.74 -0.84 14.25
CA ILE A 314 9.42 -0.34 14.59
C ILE A 314 8.45 -1.43 14.16
N THR A 315 7.89 -2.15 15.14
CA THR A 315 6.73 -2.99 14.90
C THR A 315 5.53 -2.04 14.74
N PRO A 316 4.98 -1.84 13.52
CA PRO A 316 3.82 -0.98 13.36
C PRO A 316 2.68 -1.47 14.25
N LYS A 317 2.18 -0.59 15.13
CA LYS A 317 0.98 -0.87 15.93
C LYS A 317 -0.22 -0.88 15.00
N GLY A 318 -0.77 -2.07 14.80
CA GLY A 318 -1.85 -2.33 13.86
C GLY A 318 -1.42 -3.46 12.95
N GLN A 319 -1.79 -4.69 13.33
CA GLN A 319 -1.74 -5.79 12.39
C GLN A 319 -2.60 -5.37 11.19
N ALA A 320 -1.97 -5.20 10.03
CA ALA A 320 -2.73 -5.10 8.79
C ALA A 320 -3.54 -6.40 8.69
N ARG A 321 -4.84 -6.31 8.98
CA ARG A 321 -5.76 -7.43 8.88
C ARG A 321 -6.24 -7.48 7.45
N GLU A 322 -5.65 -8.36 6.66
CA GLU A 322 -6.18 -8.64 5.34
C GLU A 322 -7.31 -9.68 5.46
N PRO A 323 -8.51 -9.38 4.92
CA PRO A 323 -9.61 -10.33 4.90
C PRO A 323 -9.23 -11.54 4.03
N ILE A 324 -9.37 -12.75 4.57
CA ILE A 324 -8.98 -13.97 3.84
C ILE A 324 -9.99 -14.24 2.73
N HIS A 325 -9.52 -14.20 1.49
CA HIS A 325 -10.30 -14.59 0.32
C HIS A 325 -10.59 -16.09 0.31
N ARG A 326 -11.87 -16.47 0.31
CA ARG A 326 -12.30 -17.88 0.33
C ARG A 326 -13.11 -18.28 -0.91
N TYR A 327 -12.91 -17.58 -2.02
CA TYR A 327 -13.55 -17.90 -3.30
C TYR A 327 -13.28 -19.33 -3.78
N ALA A 328 -12.16 -19.95 -3.36
CA ALA A 328 -11.80 -21.33 -3.71
C ALA A 328 -12.87 -22.36 -3.32
N TRP A 329 -13.58 -22.16 -2.19
CA TRP A 329 -14.66 -23.04 -1.74
C TRP A 329 -15.87 -23.05 -2.67
N PHE A 330 -16.07 -21.99 -3.46
CA PHE A 330 -17.14 -21.89 -4.46
C PHE A 330 -16.63 -22.23 -5.87
N LEU A 331 -15.38 -21.88 -6.17
CA LEU A 331 -14.75 -22.14 -7.46
C LEU A 331 -14.53 -23.64 -7.70
N LEU A 332 -13.98 -24.37 -6.72
CA LEU A 332 -13.66 -25.79 -6.88
C LEU A 332 -14.90 -26.65 -7.21
N PRO A 333 -16.02 -26.56 -6.46
CA PRO A 333 -17.23 -27.30 -6.80
C PRO A 333 -17.81 -26.91 -8.17
N ALA A 334 -17.72 -25.64 -8.55
CA ALA A 334 -18.21 -25.18 -9.86
C ALA A 334 -17.44 -25.82 -11.02
N VAL A 335 -16.11 -25.86 -10.92
CA VAL A 335 -15.24 -26.50 -11.91
C VAL A 335 -15.51 -28.00 -11.99
N VAL A 336 -15.64 -28.69 -10.84
CA VAL A 336 -15.95 -30.13 -10.80
C VAL A 336 -17.30 -30.43 -11.47
N LEU A 337 -18.34 -29.62 -11.20
CA LEU A 337 -19.65 -29.79 -11.84
C LEU A 337 -19.59 -29.62 -13.36
N LEU A 338 -18.81 -28.66 -13.85
CA LEU A 338 -18.61 -28.46 -15.29
C LEU A 338 -17.83 -29.61 -15.95
N LEU A 339 -16.88 -30.22 -15.24
CA LEU A 339 -16.15 -31.40 -15.73
C LEU A 339 -17.01 -32.67 -15.78
N ILE A 340 -18.03 -32.78 -14.93
CA ILE A 340 -18.96 -33.92 -14.91
C ILE A 340 -20.02 -33.81 -16.03
N ASP A 341 -20.39 -32.59 -16.45
CA ASP A 341 -21.40 -32.36 -17.49
C ASP A 341 -21.17 -33.15 -18.81
N PRO A 342 -19.96 -33.23 -19.40
CA PRO A 342 -19.73 -33.99 -20.64
C PRO A 342 -19.80 -35.51 -20.45
N VAL A 343 -19.52 -36.04 -19.25
CA VAL A 343 -19.48 -37.49 -18.97
C VAL A 343 -20.90 -38.10 -19.00
N ILE A 344 -21.92 -37.31 -18.68
CA ILE A 344 -23.31 -37.77 -18.66
C ILE A 344 -23.87 -37.84 -20.09
N SER A 345 -24.05 -39.02 -20.65
CA SER A 345 -24.66 -39.17 -21.98
C SER A 345 -26.18 -38.92 -21.97
N ILE A 346 -26.64 -38.03 -22.86
CA ILE A 346 -28.06 -37.66 -23.03
C ILE A 346 -28.82 -38.73 -23.84
N ARG A 347 -28.12 -39.61 -24.56
CA ARG A 347 -28.76 -40.66 -25.38
C ARG A 347 -29.36 -41.74 -24.49
N ARG A 348 -30.65 -42.06 -24.70
CA ARG A 348 -31.20 -43.36 -24.28
C ARG A 348 -30.48 -44.45 -25.06
N ARG A 349 -29.94 -45.47 -24.36
CA ARG A 349 -29.50 -46.71 -25.03
C ARG A 349 -30.73 -47.30 -25.72
N ARG A 350 -30.63 -47.51 -27.03
CA ARG A 350 -31.65 -48.19 -27.83
C ARG A 350 -31.60 -49.66 -27.42
N THR A 351 -32.48 -50.10 -26.54
CA THR A 351 -32.72 -51.54 -26.37
C THR A 351 -33.35 -52.00 -27.67
N GLN A 352 -32.62 -52.78 -28.47
CA GLN A 352 -33.25 -53.43 -29.62
C GLN A 352 -34.37 -54.33 -29.09
N PRO A 353 -35.59 -54.27 -29.65
CA PRO A 353 -36.60 -55.25 -29.33
C PRO A 353 -36.08 -56.61 -29.85
N SER A 354 -35.91 -57.57 -28.93
CA SER A 354 -35.70 -58.97 -29.28
C SER A 354 -36.90 -59.42 -30.11
N GLY A 355 -36.70 -59.60 -31.43
CA GLY A 355 -37.70 -60.17 -32.33
C GLY A 355 -38.09 -61.60 -31.90
N PRO A 356 -39.27 -62.09 -32.30
CA PRO A 356 -39.74 -63.39 -31.86
C PRO A 356 -38.76 -64.49 -32.31
N ALA A 357 -38.44 -65.40 -31.40
CA ALA A 357 -37.56 -66.54 -31.65
C ALA A 357 -38.14 -67.39 -32.80
N LEU A 358 -37.47 -67.38 -33.96
CA LEU A 358 -37.72 -68.37 -35.00
C LEU A 358 -37.31 -69.75 -34.46
N PRO A 359 -38.15 -70.80 -34.60
CA PRO A 359 -37.80 -72.13 -34.13
C PRO A 359 -36.61 -72.66 -34.93
N SER A 360 -35.53 -73.02 -34.23
CA SER A 360 -34.34 -73.64 -34.79
C SER A 360 -34.70 -74.99 -35.42
N LYS A 361 -34.53 -75.14 -36.73
CA LYS A 361 -34.50 -76.45 -37.36
C LYS A 361 -33.14 -77.13 -37.06
N PRO A 362 -33.12 -78.42 -36.67
CA PRO A 362 -31.88 -79.13 -36.32
C PRO A 362 -31.00 -79.43 -37.55
N PRO A 363 -29.68 -79.63 -37.35
CA PRO A 363 -28.65 -79.42 -38.37
C PRO A 363 -28.42 -80.58 -39.35
N TRP A 364 -29.35 -81.53 -39.49
CA TRP A 364 -29.16 -82.73 -40.31
C TRP A 364 -29.93 -82.76 -41.64
N LEU A 365 -30.58 -81.66 -42.04
CA LEU A 365 -31.31 -81.57 -43.31
C LEU A 365 -30.63 -80.66 -44.35
N VAL A 366 -29.33 -80.87 -44.58
CA VAL A 366 -28.58 -80.26 -45.70
C VAL A 366 -27.87 -81.35 -46.50
N ARG A 367 -28.56 -81.87 -47.52
CA ARG A 367 -28.09 -82.64 -48.69
C ARG A 367 -29.35 -82.84 -49.55
N LEU A 368 -29.45 -82.51 -50.84
CA LEU A 368 -28.51 -82.45 -51.95
C LEU A 368 -29.05 -81.46 -52.99
N VAL A 369 -28.21 -80.60 -53.56
CA VAL A 369 -28.46 -79.98 -54.88
C VAL A 369 -27.15 -80.01 -55.66
N PRO A 370 -27.09 -80.61 -56.86
CA PRO A 370 -25.86 -80.70 -57.66
C PRO A 370 -25.64 -79.39 -58.45
N PRO A 371 -24.39 -79.08 -58.87
CA PRO A 371 -24.11 -77.82 -59.56
C PRO A 371 -24.31 -77.95 -61.08
N PRO A 372 -24.77 -76.89 -61.77
CA PRO A 372 -24.54 -76.78 -63.20
C PRO A 372 -23.62 -75.59 -63.58
N ARG A 373 -22.52 -75.98 -64.23
CA ARG A 373 -21.81 -75.45 -65.42
C ARG A 373 -21.63 -73.93 -65.68
N LYS A 374 -20.36 -73.58 -65.99
CA LYS A 374 -19.92 -72.36 -66.72
C LYS A 374 -20.18 -72.45 -68.23
N PRO A 375 -20.34 -71.30 -68.92
CA PRO A 375 -19.46 -70.93 -70.06
C PRO A 375 -19.09 -69.42 -70.07
N THR A 376 -17.82 -68.98 -70.19
CA THR A 376 -17.00 -68.60 -71.38
C THR A 376 -17.40 -67.33 -72.18
N GLY A 377 -16.42 -66.44 -72.43
CA GLY A 377 -16.32 -65.48 -73.57
C GLY A 377 -16.57 -64.01 -73.23
N SER A 378 -15.53 -63.13 -73.16
CA SER A 378 -15.08 -62.13 -74.18
C SER A 378 -16.20 -61.16 -74.63
N THR A 379 -16.04 -59.82 -74.71
CA THR A 379 -15.22 -59.11 -75.72
C THR A 379 -15.03 -57.60 -75.38
N SER A 380 -13.83 -57.09 -75.74
CA SER A 380 -13.48 -55.78 -76.35
C SER A 380 -14.02 -54.41 -75.86
N ALA A 381 -13.05 -53.52 -75.64
CA ALA A 381 -13.05 -52.03 -75.70
C ALA A 381 -13.50 -51.46 -77.08
N PRO A 382 -13.29 -50.17 -77.47
CA PRO A 382 -12.74 -48.97 -76.79
C PRO A 382 -13.50 -47.63 -77.08
N GLY A 383 -13.03 -46.49 -76.53
CA GLY A 383 -13.26 -45.19 -77.20
C GLY A 383 -13.16 -43.88 -76.40
N ARG A 384 -12.02 -43.21 -76.54
CA ARG A 384 -11.79 -41.74 -76.61
C ARG A 384 -11.75 -40.84 -75.34
N ARG A 385 -10.53 -40.33 -75.10
CA ARG A 385 -10.10 -39.03 -74.49
C ARG A 385 -10.62 -37.80 -75.32
N PRO A 386 -10.26 -36.51 -75.06
CA PRO A 386 -9.41 -35.83 -74.02
C PRO A 386 -10.12 -34.58 -73.38
N MET A 387 -9.62 -33.87 -72.35
CA MET A 387 -8.63 -32.75 -72.36
C MET A 387 -8.61 -32.17 -70.91
N ARG A 388 -7.49 -32.00 -70.20
CA ARG A 388 -6.40 -30.98 -70.22
C ARG A 388 -6.73 -29.60 -69.60
N LYS A 389 -6.08 -29.30 -68.45
CA LYS A 389 -5.48 -28.02 -67.93
C LYS A 389 -5.10 -28.31 -66.44
N ARG A 390 -3.87 -28.27 -65.88
CA ARG A 390 -2.68 -27.36 -65.95
C ARG A 390 -3.10 -25.91 -65.70
N LEU A 391 -2.63 -25.14 -64.71
CA LEU A 391 -1.30 -24.91 -64.12
C LEU A 391 -1.47 -24.33 -62.68
N GLU A 392 -0.55 -24.59 -61.73
CA GLU A 392 0.41 -23.65 -61.06
C GLU A 392 -0.26 -22.56 -60.18
N VAL A 393 0.19 -22.23 -58.96
CA VAL A 393 1.41 -21.47 -58.58
C VAL A 393 1.45 -21.44 -57.02
N THR A 394 2.39 -22.17 -56.38
CA THR A 394 3.53 -21.71 -55.52
C THR A 394 3.24 -21.57 -54.02
N PRO A 395 4.27 -21.69 -53.14
CA PRO A 395 4.12 -21.89 -51.70
C PRO A 395 3.80 -20.63 -50.89
#